data_AF-A0A9P4KAL4-F1
#
_entry.id   AF-A0A9P4KAL4-F1
#
_cell.length_a   1.000
_cell.length_b   1.000
_cell.length_c   1.000
_cell.angle_alpha   90.00
_cell.angle_beta   90.00
_cell.angle_gamma   90.00
#
_symmetry.space_group_name_H-M   'P 1'
#
loop_
_entity.id
_entity.type
_entity.pdbx_description
1 polymer ?
#
loop_
_entity_poly.entity_id
_entity_poly.type
_entity_poly.pdbx_seq_one_letter_code
_entity_poly.pdbx_strand_id
1 'polypeptide(L)'
;MIFAPVWTVLSLVPLILLPLKWPYMATGSPGKFLLLALECVTMLYWFSGFIALAVFLSDRICFGTVCSVAKAGTAISAFQWVAFAATVVGGVMSLFKKHGGVAREPKVEMHQGV
;
A
#
# COMPACT_ATOMS: atom_id res chain seq x y z
N MET A 1 -10.60 14.32 -6.74
CA MET A 1 -9.68 13.29 -6.21
C MET A 1 -8.25 13.78 -6.12
N ILE A 2 -7.99 15.05 -5.77
CA ILE A 2 -6.61 15.56 -5.70
C ILE A 2 -5.88 15.13 -4.42
N PHE A 3 -6.65 14.85 -3.37
CA PHE A 3 -6.10 14.37 -2.10
C PHE A 3 -5.42 13.00 -2.24
N ALA A 4 -6.01 12.05 -2.98
CA ALA A 4 -5.46 10.70 -3.13
C ALA A 4 -4.05 10.64 -3.75
N PRO A 5 -3.74 11.32 -4.88
CA PRO A 5 -2.39 11.34 -5.43
C PRO A 5 -1.41 12.11 -4.54
N VAL A 6 -1.82 13.21 -3.90
CA VAL A 6 -0.96 13.95 -2.96
C VAL A 6 -0.61 13.08 -1.74
N TRP A 7 -1.60 12.41 -1.17
CA TRP A 7 -1.41 11.44 -0.10
C TRP A 7 -0.50 10.30 -0.53
N THR A 8 -0.68 9.79 -1.74
CA THR A 8 0.15 8.69 -2.27
C THR A 8 1.62 9.10 -2.39
N VAL A 9 1.90 10.32 -2.87
CA VAL A 9 3.27 10.85 -2.90
C VAL A 9 3.86 10.96 -1.49
N LEU A 10 3.08 11.41 -0.51
CA LEU A 10 3.49 11.47 0.89
C LEU A 10 3.70 10.07 1.49
N SER A 11 2.87 9.08 1.16
CA SER A 11 2.98 7.72 1.68
C SER A 11 4.16 6.95 1.08
N LEU A 12 4.60 7.31 -0.13
CA LEU A 12 5.78 6.72 -0.76
C LEU A 12 7.08 7.08 -0.02
N VAL A 13 7.13 8.25 0.63
CA VAL A 13 8.31 8.70 1.39
C VAL A 13 8.72 7.70 2.47
N PRO A 14 7.87 7.33 3.45
CA PRO A 14 8.22 6.30 4.43
C PRO A 14 8.39 4.91 3.79
N LEU A 15 7.63 4.58 2.73
CA LEU A 15 7.76 3.28 2.05
C LEU A 15 9.15 3.06 1.43
N ILE A 16 9.77 4.13 0.91
CA ILE A 16 11.08 4.08 0.26
C ILE A 16 12.21 4.33 1.27
N LEU A 17 12.04 5.30 2.16
CA LEU A 17 13.10 5.69 3.11
C LEU A 17 13.33 4.64 4.20
N LEU A 18 12.29 3.95 4.69
CA LEU A 18 12.48 2.91 5.72
C LEU A 18 13.38 1.75 5.25
N PRO A 19 13.12 1.08 4.11
CA PRO A 19 13.96 -0.04 3.67
C PRO A 19 15.38 0.41 3.28
N LEU A 20 15.55 1.64 2.77
CA LEU A 20 16.86 2.14 2.37
C LEU A 20 17.75 2.55 3.55
N LYS A 21 17.19 3.23 4.55
CA LYS A 21 18.00 3.77 5.66
C LYS A 21 18.08 2.84 6.86
N TRP A 22 17.01 2.11 7.15
CA TRP A 22 16.90 1.29 8.37
C TRP A 22 16.26 -0.08 8.10
N PRO A 23 16.97 -0.97 7.38
CA PRO A 23 16.46 -2.31 7.06
C PRO A 23 16.10 -3.13 8.31
N TYR A 24 16.78 -2.88 9.44
CA TYR A 24 16.46 -3.53 10.72
C TYR A 24 15.06 -3.17 11.24
N MET A 25 14.67 -1.89 11.16
CA MET A 25 13.33 -1.45 11.61
C MET A 25 12.22 -1.87 10.64
N ALA A 26 12.51 -1.95 9.34
CA ALA A 26 11.59 -2.50 8.35
C ALA A 26 11.32 -4.01 8.56
N THR A 27 12.28 -4.73 9.16
CA THR A 27 12.17 -6.16 9.45
C THR A 27 11.57 -6.45 10.82
N GLY A 28 11.54 -5.47 11.73
CA GLY A 28 10.85 -5.57 13.01
C GLY A 28 9.33 -5.72 12.86
N SER A 29 8.68 -6.43 13.78
CA SER A 29 7.22 -6.56 13.82
C SER A 29 6.47 -5.21 13.70
N PRO A 30 6.80 -4.15 14.47
CA PRO A 30 6.03 -2.91 14.43
C PRO A 30 6.17 -2.15 13.09
N GLY A 31 7.36 -2.18 12.47
CA GLY A 31 7.59 -1.50 11.19
C GLY A 31 6.76 -2.09 10.05
N LYS A 32 6.61 -3.42 10.01
CA LYS A 32 5.79 -4.09 8.98
C LYS A 32 4.31 -3.76 9.11
N PHE A 33 3.78 -3.72 10.33
CA PHE A 33 2.38 -3.33 10.55
C PHE A 33 2.14 -1.88 10.16
N LEU A 34 3.09 -0.98 10.44
CA LEU A 34 2.98 0.42 10.04
C LEU A 34 2.97 0.58 8.51
N LEU A 35 3.88 -0.09 7.81
CA LEU A 35 3.92 -0.07 6.34
C LEU A 35 2.63 -0.64 5.74
N LEU A 36 2.14 -1.77 6.29
CA LEU A 36 0.90 -2.37 5.83
C LEU A 36 -0.32 -1.48 6.10
N ALA A 37 -0.38 -0.84 7.26
CA ALA A 37 -1.45 0.10 7.59
C ALA A 37 -1.46 1.29 6.62
N LEU A 38 -0.28 1.81 6.28
CA LEU A 38 -0.16 2.91 5.32
C LEU A 38 -0.66 2.52 3.93
N GLU A 39 -0.29 1.32 3.46
CA GLU A 39 -0.78 0.76 2.19
C GLU A 39 -2.30 0.57 2.21
N CYS A 40 -2.87 0.06 3.31
CA CYS A 40 -4.32 -0.07 3.48
C CYS A 40 -5.04 1.29 3.42
N VAL A 41 -4.50 2.31 4.08
CA VAL A 41 -5.07 3.67 4.04
C VAL A 41 -5.02 4.22 2.63
N THR A 42 -3.90 4.04 1.91
CA THR A 42 -3.76 4.45 0.52
C THR A 42 -4.78 3.73 -0.39
N MET A 43 -4.94 2.41 -0.22
CA MET A 43 -5.97 1.63 -0.90
C MET A 43 -7.38 2.21 -0.68
N LEU A 44 -7.75 2.52 0.56
CA LEU A 44 -9.07 3.07 0.89
C LEU A 44 -9.31 4.45 0.26
N TYR A 45 -8.30 5.32 0.24
CA TYR A 45 -8.43 6.63 -0.40
C TYR A 45 -8.66 6.51 -1.92
N TRP A 46 -7.91 5.63 -2.59
CA TRP A 46 -8.14 5.37 -4.01
C TRP A 46 -9.54 4.77 -4.27
N PHE A 47 -9.99 3.85 -3.41
CA PHE A 47 -11.32 3.23 -3.50
C PHE A 47 -12.44 4.28 -3.44
N SER A 48 -12.43 5.10 -2.37
CA SER A 48 -13.42 6.16 -2.19
C SER A 48 -13.39 7.17 -3.35
N GLY A 49 -12.21 7.45 -3.87
CA GLY A 49 -12.00 8.48 -4.88
C GLY A 49 -12.57 8.10 -6.24
N PHE A 50 -12.33 6.88 -6.72
CA PHE A 50 -12.88 6.49 -8.01
C PHE A 50 -14.40 6.29 -7.95
N ILE A 51 -14.94 5.76 -6.83
CA ILE A 51 -16.39 5.56 -6.67
C ILE A 51 -17.12 6.90 -6.63
N ALA A 52 -16.62 7.88 -5.86
CA ALA A 52 -17.24 9.19 -5.79
C ALA A 52 -17.25 9.91 -7.16
N LEU A 53 -16.19 9.78 -7.97
CA LEU A 53 -16.18 10.31 -9.33
C LEU A 53 -17.13 9.55 -10.26
N ALA A 54 -17.17 8.23 -10.16
CA ALA A 54 -18.04 7.39 -10.99
C ALA A 54 -19.52 7.76 -10.78
N VAL A 55 -19.97 7.83 -9.52
CA VAL A 55 -21.35 8.20 -9.17
C VAL A 55 -21.67 9.63 -9.65
N PHE A 56 -20.76 10.58 -9.45
CA PHE A 56 -20.97 11.96 -9.88
C PHE A 56 -21.07 12.10 -11.41
N LEU A 57 -20.34 11.28 -12.17
CA LEU A 57 -20.41 11.24 -13.64
C LEU A 57 -21.64 10.47 -14.16
N SER A 58 -22.15 9.51 -13.41
CA SER A 58 -23.36 8.76 -13.77
C SER A 58 -24.63 9.58 -13.61
N ASP A 59 -24.68 10.48 -12.62
CA ASP A 59 -25.87 11.29 -12.32
C ASP A 59 -25.98 12.55 -13.21
N ARG A 60 -24.90 12.94 -13.91
CA ARG A 60 -24.89 14.16 -14.73
C ARG A 60 -24.59 13.88 -16.19
N ILE A 61 -25.42 14.43 -17.08
CA ILE A 61 -25.09 14.55 -18.49
C ILE A 61 -23.91 15.51 -18.63
N CYS A 62 -22.82 15.01 -19.20
CA CYS A 62 -21.53 15.67 -19.24
C CYS A 62 -20.94 15.50 -20.65
N PHE A 63 -20.59 16.62 -21.30
CA PHE A 63 -20.11 16.68 -22.69
C PHE A 63 -18.77 17.41 -22.78
N GLY A 64 -17.99 17.07 -23.80
CA GLY A 64 -16.71 17.72 -24.10
C GLY A 64 -15.50 17.10 -23.39
N THR A 65 -14.33 17.72 -23.60
CA THR A 65 -13.02 17.21 -23.19
C THR A 65 -12.91 17.02 -21.67
N VAL A 66 -13.52 17.91 -20.89
CA VAL A 66 -13.53 17.81 -19.41
C VAL A 66 -14.15 16.50 -18.93
N CYS A 67 -15.18 16.01 -19.64
CA CYS A 67 -15.83 14.75 -19.32
C CYS A 67 -14.97 13.54 -19.64
N SER A 68 -14.30 13.60 -20.79
CA SER A 68 -13.36 12.55 -21.22
C SER A 68 -12.20 12.42 -20.22
N VAL A 69 -11.64 13.56 -19.80
CA VAL A 69 -10.58 13.61 -18.78
C VAL A 69 -11.08 13.06 -17.44
N ALA A 70 -12.29 13.42 -17.00
CA ALA A 70 -12.87 12.89 -15.76
C ALA A 70 -13.11 11.37 -15.82
N LYS A 71 -13.62 10.85 -16.94
CA LYS A 71 -13.78 9.40 -17.17
C LYS A 71 -12.43 8.68 -17.15
N ALA A 72 -11.45 9.20 -17.86
CA ALA A 72 -10.09 8.66 -17.88
C ALA A 72 -9.47 8.67 -16.48
N GLY A 73 -9.61 9.78 -15.74
CA GLY A 73 -9.14 9.89 -14.35
C GLY A 73 -9.81 8.87 -13.42
N THR A 74 -11.10 8.59 -13.62
CA THR A 74 -11.83 7.57 -12.86
C THR A 74 -11.29 6.17 -13.15
N ALA A 75 -11.05 5.84 -14.42
CA ALA A 75 -10.49 4.55 -14.82
C ALA A 75 -9.06 4.34 -14.28
N ILE A 76 -8.19 5.35 -14.43
CA ILE A 76 -6.81 5.30 -13.90
C ILE A 76 -6.84 5.10 -12.37
N SER A 77 -7.75 5.79 -11.68
CA SER A 77 -7.90 5.65 -10.23
C SER A 77 -8.33 4.23 -9.83
N ALA A 78 -9.20 3.59 -10.63
CA ALA A 78 -9.61 2.21 -10.40
C ALA A 78 -8.44 1.22 -10.59
N PHE A 79 -7.60 1.41 -11.63
CA PHE A 79 -6.39 0.60 -11.80
C PHE A 79 -5.39 0.80 -10.66
N GLN A 80 -5.23 2.04 -10.21
CA GLN A 80 -4.34 2.34 -9.08
C GLN A 80 -4.83 1.69 -7.77
N TRP A 81 -6.15 1.67 -7.56
CA TRP A 81 -6.76 0.93 -6.45
C TRP A 81 -6.42 -0.56 -6.51
N VAL A 82 -6.56 -1.21 -7.68
CA VAL A 82 -6.20 -2.63 -7.86
C VAL A 82 -4.71 -2.87 -7.54
N ALA A 83 -3.83 -1.98 -7.99
CA ALA A 83 -2.40 -2.09 -7.70
C ALA A 83 -2.12 -2.08 -6.19
N PHE A 84 -2.71 -1.14 -5.44
CA PHE A 84 -2.56 -1.08 -3.99
C PHE A 84 -3.29 -2.23 -3.27
N ALA A 85 -4.40 -2.72 -3.79
CA ALA A 85 -5.05 -3.90 -3.24
C ALA A 85 -4.14 -5.14 -3.36
N ALA A 86 -3.47 -5.31 -4.51
CA ALA A 86 -2.54 -6.41 -4.72
C ALA A 86 -1.32 -6.34 -3.78
N THR A 87 -0.76 -5.15 -3.53
CA THR A 87 0.35 -4.96 -2.59
C THR A 87 -0.07 -5.26 -1.16
N VAL A 88 -1.24 -4.78 -0.73
CA VAL A 88 -1.81 -5.09 0.59
C VAL A 88 -2.00 -6.61 0.76
N VAL A 89 -2.60 -7.28 -0.22
CA VAL A 89 -2.79 -8.74 -0.18
C VAL A 89 -1.45 -9.47 -0.09
N GLY A 90 -0.45 -9.06 -0.89
CA GLY A 90 0.91 -9.59 -0.80
C GLY A 90 1.54 -9.37 0.58
N GLY A 91 1.40 -8.17 1.14
CA GLY A 91 1.87 -7.80 2.48
C GLY A 91 1.23 -8.66 3.57
N VAL A 92 -0.10 -8.80 3.54
CA VAL A 92 -0.86 -9.64 4.47
C VAL A 92 -0.43 -11.11 4.38
N MET A 93 -0.34 -11.67 3.17
CA MET A 93 0.14 -13.05 2.97
C MET A 93 1.55 -13.25 3.51
N SER A 94 2.43 -12.25 3.36
CA SER A 94 3.80 -12.32 3.88
C SER A 94 3.88 -12.34 5.42
N LEU A 95 2.91 -11.70 6.10
CA LEU A 95 2.79 -11.76 7.56
C LEU A 95 2.28 -13.13 8.01
N PHE A 96 1.23 -13.66 7.37
CA PHE A 96 0.68 -14.97 7.72
C PHE A 96 1.66 -16.12 7.44
N LYS A 97 2.40 -16.07 6.32
CA LYS A 97 3.40 -17.10 5.97
C LYS A 97 4.58 -17.15 6.96
N LYS A 98 4.89 -16.05 7.66
CA LYS A 98 5.93 -16.02 8.70
C LYS A 98 5.48 -16.58 10.06
N HIS A 99 4.18 -16.67 10.34
CA HIS A 99 3.68 -17.31 11.56
C HIS A 99 3.63 -18.85 11.49
N GLY A 100 3.72 -19.45 10.30
CA GLY A 100 3.88 -20.91 10.14
C GLY A 100 5.32 -21.42 10.32
N GLY A 101 6.25 -20.57 10.74
CA GLY A 101 7.68 -20.90 10.89
C GLY A 101 8.28 -20.35 12.19
N VAL A 102 7.76 -20.81 13.34
CA VAL A 102 8.33 -20.65 14.69
C VAL A 102 8.80 -22.05 15.09
N ALA A 103 10.04 -22.38 15.48
CA ALA A 103 11.26 -21.64 15.76
C ALA A 103 12.45 -22.53 15.35
N ARG A 104 13.44 -21.99 14.64
CA ARG A 104 14.79 -22.56 14.68
C ARG A 104 15.63 -21.55 15.43
N GLU A 105 15.77 -21.79 16.72
CA GLU A 105 16.75 -21.10 17.56
C GLU A 105 18.10 -21.13 16.82
N PRO A 106 18.83 -20.01 16.72
CA PRO A 106 20.21 -20.08 16.34
C PRO A 106 20.91 -20.81 17.50
N LYS A 107 21.18 -22.11 17.32
CA LYS A 107 22.05 -22.87 18.20
C LYS A 107 23.37 -22.11 18.26
N VAL A 108 23.57 -21.36 19.34
CA VAL A 108 24.83 -20.71 19.67
C VAL A 108 25.80 -21.85 19.95
N GLU A 109 26.59 -22.24 18.95
CA GLU A 109 27.73 -23.10 19.17
C GLU A 109 28.77 -22.28 19.93
N MET A 110 28.75 -22.44 21.26
CA MET A 110 29.81 -21.95 22.12
C MET A 110 31.07 -22.77 21.80
N HIS A 111 31.92 -22.24 20.93
CA HIS A 111 33.26 -22.76 20.76
C HIS A 111 34.09 -22.29 21.97
N GLN A 112 33.93 -23.01 23.09
CA GLN A 112 34.83 -22.87 24.24
C GLN A 112 36.16 -23.53 23.84
N GLY A 113 37.03 -22.74 23.21
CA GLY A 113 38.42 -23.09 22.97
C GLY A 113 39.22 -22.87 24.24
N VAL A 114 39.64 -23.99 24.83
CA VAL A 114 40.67 -24.08 25.88
C VAL A 114 42.04 -23.65 25.37
#